data_AF-A0A3E3EGA8-F1
#
_entry.id   AF-A0A3E3EGA8-F1
#
_cell.length_a   1.000
_cell.length_b   1.000
_cell.length_c   1.000
_cell.angle_alpha   90.00
_cell.angle_beta   90.00
_cell.angle_gamma   90.00
#
_symmetry.space_group_name_H-M   'P 1'
#
loop_
_entity.id
_entity.type
_entity.pdbx_description
1 polymer ?
#
loop_
_entity_poly.entity_id
_entity_poly.type
_entity_poly.pdbx_seq_one_letter_code
_entity_poly.pdbx_strand_id
1 'polypeptide(L)' 'MFKYYVYIESEVIVLPLVIYAETREIAYKKAVKQFRKIFKKKKITRVTIHKDHYYFGGFEY' A
#
# COMPACT_ATOMS: atom_id res chain seq x y z
N MET A 1 -14.07 4.74 -3.59
CA MET A 1 -13.03 3.98 -2.89
C MET A 1 -12.34 2.98 -3.80
N PHE A 2 -11.02 3.11 -3.96
CA PHE A 2 -10.20 2.20 -4.76
C PHE A 2 -9.41 1.23 -3.88
N LYS A 3 -9.10 0.06 -4.43
CA LYS A 3 -8.19 -0.91 -3.82
C LYS A 3 -6.77 -0.58 -4.25
N TYR A 4 -5.83 -0.57 -3.30
CA TYR A 4 -4.42 -0.33 -3.56
C TYR A 4 -3.59 -1.49 -3.02
N TYR A 5 -2.70 -2.02 -3.85
CA TYR A 5 -1.63 -2.91 -3.43
C TYR A 5 -0.44 -2.06 -3.00
N VAL A 6 -0.07 -2.14 -1.73
CA VAL A 6 1.04 -1.40 -1.14
C VAL A 6 2.09 -2.39 -0.66
N TYR A 7 3.30 -2.27 -1.20
CA TYR A 7 4.47 -3.04 -0.77
C TYR A 7 5.37 -2.11 0.03
N ILE A 8 5.57 -2.42 1.31
CA ILE A 8 6.50 -1.70 2.17
C ILE A 8 7.74 -2.57 2.34
N GLU A 9 8.86 -2.08 1.84
CA GLU A 9 10.15 -2.72 1.97
C GLU A 9 10.89 -2.14 3.18
N SER A 10 11.53 -3.04 3.92
CA SER A 10 12.49 -2.75 4.96
C SER A 10 13.74 -3.58 4.71
N GLU A 11 14.81 -3.30 5.45
CA GLU A 11 16.14 -3.91 5.26
C GLU A 11 16.13 -5.45 5.19
N VAL A 12 15.18 -6.11 5.85
CA VAL A 12 15.11 -7.57 5.97
C VAL A 12 13.77 -8.18 5.55
N ILE A 13 12.75 -7.37 5.27
CA ILE A 13 11.39 -7.86 5.00
C ILE A 13 10.68 -7.00 3.96
N VAL A 14 9.78 -7.64 3.22
CA VAL A 14 8.78 -6.95 2.38
C VAL A 14 7.40 -7.29 2.92
N LEU A 15 6.61 -6.26 3.23
CA LEU A 15 5.24 -6.40 3.69
C LEU A 15 4.26 -6.01 2.56
N PRO A 16 3.55 -6.98 1.96
CA PRO A 16 2.45 -6.69 1.05
C PRO A 16 1.18 -6.36 1.84
N LEU A 17 0.53 -5.25 1.50
CA LEU A 17 -0.71 -4.78 2.10
C LEU A 17 -1.74 -4.48 1.02
N VAL A 18 -3.00 -4.79 1.29
CA VAL A 18 -4.14 -4.32 0.51
C VAL A 18 -4.85 -3.24 1.30
N ILE A 19 -4.91 -2.02 0.75
CA ILE A 19 -5.50 -0.85 1.41
C ILE A 19 -6.62 -0.29 0.55
N TYR A 20 -7.81 -0.13 1.12
CA TYR A 20 -8.91 0.60 0.50
C TYR A 20 -8.85 2.09 0.89
N ALA A 21 -8.81 2.96 -0.11
CA ALA A 21 -8.71 4.40 0.06
C ALA A 21 -9.26 5.17 -1.15
N GLU A 22 -9.62 6.43 -0.97
CA GLU A 22 -10.05 7.30 -2.08
C GLU A 22 -8.87 7.78 -2.93
N THR A 23 -7.70 7.99 -2.32
CA THR A 23 -6.49 8.45 -3.03
C THR A 23 -5.27 7.62 -2.68
N ARG A 24 -4.27 7.65 -3.56
CA ARG A 24 -2.96 7.01 -3.37
C ARG A 24 -2.27 7.51 -2.10
N GLU A 25 -2.37 8.81 -1.79
CA GLU A 25 -1.79 9.41 -0.60
C GLU A 25 -2.42 8.89 0.69
N ILE A 26 -3.74 8.72 0.71
CA ILE A 26 -4.45 8.15 1.86
C ILE A 26 -4.04 6.68 2.03
N ALA A 27 -3.93 5.92 0.93
CA ALA A 27 -3.45 4.54 0.97
C ALA A 27 -2.04 4.45 1.56
N TYR A 28 -1.12 5.32 1.12
CA TYR A 28 0.24 5.43 1.66
C TYR A 28 0.24 5.69 3.17
N LYS A 29 -0.46 6.74 3.63
CA LYS A 29 -0.49 7.14 5.05
C LYS A 29 -1.03 6.00 5.92
N LYS A 30 -2.10 5.33 5.49
CA LYS A 30 -2.66 4.17 6.19
C LYS A 30 -1.68 3.00 6.25
N ALA A 31 -1.05 2.65 5.13
CA ALA A 31 -0.09 1.55 5.05
C ALA A 31 1.13 1.78 5.96
N VAL A 32 1.74 2.96 5.89
CA VAL A 32 2.90 3.33 6.73
C VAL A 32 2.54 3.35 8.20
N LYS A 33 1.36 3.87 8.57
CA LYS A 33 0.88 3.86 9.95
C LYS A 33 0.76 2.43 10.49
N GLN A 34 0.19 1.52 9.70
CA GLN A 34 0.07 0.10 10.08
C GLN A 34 1.45 -0.56 10.20
N PHE A 35 2.33 -0.35 9.23
CA PHE A 35 3.69 -0.88 9.28
C PHE A 35 4.43 -0.42 10.54
N ARG A 36 4.40 0.88 10.87
CA ARG A 36 5.06 1.41 12.08
C ARG A 36 4.45 0.89 13.37
N LYS A 37 3.15 0.58 13.39
CA LYS A 37 2.48 -0.01 14.57
C LYS A 37 2.99 -1.42 14.84
N ILE A 38 3.19 -2.22 13.79
CA ILE A 38 3.65 -3.61 13.88
C ILE A 38 5.18 -3.64 14.07
N PHE A 39 5.92 -2.86 13.29
CA PHE A 39 7.38 -2.86 13.21
C PHE A 39 7.99 -1.56 13.74
N LYS A 40 7.82 -1.31 15.05
CA LYS A 40 8.16 -0.05 15.73
C LYS A 40 9.57 0.52 15.50
N LYS A 41 10.55 -0.29 15.09
CA LYS A 41 11.96 0.11 14.91
C LYS A 41 12.54 -0.22 13.53
N LYS A 42 11.73 -0.67 12.58
CA LYS A 42 12.23 -1.03 11.25
C LYS A 42 12.19 0.19 10.32
N LYS A 43 13.33 0.49 9.69
CA LYS A 43 13.44 1.54 8.69
C LYS A 43 12.71 1.10 7.42
N ILE A 44 11.84 1.96 6.90
CA ILE A 44 11.24 1.77 5.58
C ILE A 44 12.26 2.23 4.56
N THR A 45 12.63 1.35 3.64
CA THR A 45 13.58 1.65 2.55
C THR A 45 12.84 2.12 1.31
N ARG A 46 11.71 1.48 0.99
CA ARG A 46 10.90 1.79 -0.18
C ARG A 46 9.43 1.50 0.10
N VAL A 47 8.55 2.28 -0.54
CA VAL A 47 7.12 1.99 -0.59
C VAL A 47 6.66 2.05 -2.04
N THR A 48 6.13 0.93 -2.52
CA THR A 48 5.59 0.81 -3.87
C THR A 48 4.07 0.67 -3.78
N ILE A 49 3.33 1.48 -4.53
CA ILE A 49 1.87 1.52 -4.49
C ILE A 49 1.33 1.37 -5.90
N HIS A 50 0.47 0.38 -6.08
CA HIS A 50 -0.29 0.16 -7.31
C HIS A 50 -1.77 0.32 -6.99
N LYS A 51 -2.47 1.17 -7.74
CA LYS A 51 -3.93 1.15 -7.76
C LYS A 51 -4.32 -0.17 -8.42
N ASP A 52 -5.24 -0.89 -7.80
CA ASP A 52 -5.81 -2.07 -8.42
C ASP A 52 -6.60 -1.62 -9.64
N HIS A 53 -6.25 -2.16 -10.81
CA HIS A 53 -7.00 -1.95 -12.03
C HIS A 53 -7.98 -3.12 -12.12
N TYR A 54 -9.13 -2.99 -11.46
CA TYR A 54 -10.19 -3.98 -11.58
C TYR A 54 -10.77 -3.92 -13.00
N TYR A 55 -10.35 -4.85 -13.86
CA TYR A 55 -11.00 -5.10 -15.15
C TYR A 55 -12.34 -5.80 -14.92
N PHE A 56 -13.40 -5.01 -14.70
CA PHE A 56 -14.76 -5.49 -14.96
C PHE A 56 -15.16 -5.05 -16.37
N GLY A 57 -15.11 -5.98 -17.33
CA GLY A 57 -15.81 -5.81 -18.61
C GLY A 57 -15.34 -4.68 -19.55
N GLY A 58 -14.05 -4.32 -19.56
CA GLY A 58 -13.46 -3.55 -20.66
C GLY A 58 -13.54 -2.02 -20.59
N PHE A 59 -13.80 -1.41 -19.43
CA PHE A 59 -13.69 0.05 -19.26
C PHE A 59 -12.67 0.41 -18.16
N GLU A 60 -11.72 1.30 -18.48
CA GLU A 60 -10.75 1.86 -17.52
C GLU A 60 -11.38 3.02 -16.73
N TYR A 61 -11.21 3.02 -15.39
CA TYR A 61 -11.63 4.07 -14.44
C TYR A 61 -10.45 4.67 -13.66
#